data_AF-A0A3P1XNV5-F1
#
_entry.id   AF-A0A3P1XNV5-F1
#
_cell.length_a   1.000
_cell.length_b   1.000
_cell.length_c   1.000
_cell.angle_alpha   90.00
_cell.angle_beta   90.00
_cell.angle_gamma   90.00
#
_symmetry.space_group_name_H-M   'P 1'
#
loop_
_entity.id
_entity.type
_entity.pdbx_description
1 polymer ?
#
loop_
_entity_poly.entity_id
_entity_poly.type
_entity_poly.pdbx_seq_one_letter_code
_entity_poly.pdbx_strand_id
1 'polypeptide(L)'
;MEPKRVYGIMAFSAFVVLTLCVITLYSCRSSGVKVPDGYYELPICERQTIRVEDLDTGIGEGCNLLGSAVVFPDGVTHGIVDYTPSLTIMPSNKEEAVVYSVHNWGVPGVSASMTRYGKPVQVWASTPEARELHRQAFNE
;
A
#
# COMPACT_ATOMS: atom_id res chain seq x y z
N MET A 1 -8.56 -87.49 4.69
CA MET A 1 -7.38 -88.13 4.09
C MET A 1 -7.29 -87.64 2.66
N GLU A 2 -6.35 -86.72 2.39
CA GLU A 2 -6.04 -86.14 1.06
C GLU A 2 -7.14 -85.30 0.34
N PRO A 3 -6.77 -84.39 -0.61
CA PRO A 3 -7.46 -83.09 -0.72
C PRO A 3 -7.71 -82.59 -2.17
N LYS A 4 -8.25 -81.37 -2.31
CA LYS A 4 -8.04 -80.41 -3.44
C LYS A 4 -8.64 -79.02 -3.07
N ARG A 5 -7.86 -77.93 -3.16
CA ARG A 5 -7.75 -76.94 -4.28
C ARG A 5 -8.98 -76.02 -4.46
N VAL A 6 -8.89 -74.69 -4.63
CA VAL A 6 -7.81 -73.68 -4.42
C VAL A 6 -8.49 -72.39 -3.81
N TYR A 7 -8.26 -71.08 -4.04
CA TYR A 7 -7.43 -70.18 -4.90
C TYR A 7 -7.24 -68.81 -4.18
N GLY A 8 -6.30 -67.97 -4.64
CA GLY A 8 -6.36 -66.48 -4.57
C GLY A 8 -6.32 -65.82 -3.17
N ILE A 9 -5.17 -65.41 -2.63
CA ILE A 9 -4.31 -64.26 -3.02
C ILE A 9 -4.95 -62.88 -2.77
N MET A 10 -4.30 -62.15 -1.86
CA MET A 10 -4.31 -60.72 -1.56
C MET A 10 -4.82 -59.75 -2.64
N ALA A 11 -5.59 -58.75 -2.20
CA ALA A 11 -5.53 -57.39 -2.75
C ALA A 11 -5.67 -56.36 -1.61
N PHE A 12 -4.70 -55.45 -1.52
CA PHE A 12 -4.77 -54.24 -0.69
C PHE A 12 -5.57 -53.14 -1.40
N SER A 13 -5.79 -52.04 -0.68
CA SER A 13 -6.08 -50.67 -1.15
C SER A 13 -7.55 -50.27 -1.38
N ALA A 14 -8.03 -49.48 -0.43
CA ALA A 14 -8.90 -48.33 -0.67
C ALA A 14 -8.22 -47.13 0.01
N PHE A 15 -7.08 -46.69 -0.54
CA PHE A 15 -6.30 -45.59 0.00
C PHE A 15 -7.09 -44.30 -0.23
N VAL A 16 -7.77 -43.79 0.79
CA VAL A 16 -8.49 -42.51 0.70
C VAL A 16 -7.44 -41.42 0.54
N VAL A 17 -7.23 -41.00 -0.70
CA VAL A 17 -6.34 -39.88 -1.04
C VAL A 17 -7.01 -38.62 -0.51
N LEU A 18 -6.67 -38.27 0.74
CA LEU A 18 -6.94 -36.97 1.30
C LEU A 18 -6.07 -35.97 0.54
N THR A 19 -6.56 -35.52 -0.62
CA THR A 19 -5.93 -34.48 -1.44
C THR A 19 -5.95 -33.19 -0.64
N LEU A 20 -4.96 -33.04 0.24
CA LEU A 20 -4.78 -31.87 1.06
C LEU A 20 -4.60 -30.70 0.09
N CYS A 21 -5.63 -29.86 0.00
CA CYS A 21 -5.62 -28.75 -0.92
C CYS A 21 -4.65 -27.71 -0.36
N VAL A 22 -3.37 -27.84 -0.71
CA VAL A 22 -2.32 -26.86 -0.43
C VAL A 22 -2.57 -25.66 -1.34
N ILE A 23 -3.66 -24.96 -1.03
CA ILE A 23 -3.87 -23.58 -1.42
C ILE A 23 -2.72 -22.84 -0.75
N THR A 24 -1.66 -22.62 -1.51
CA THR A 24 -0.60 -21.70 -1.13
C THR A 24 -1.20 -20.30 -1.07
N LEU A 25 -1.78 -20.00 0.09
CA LEU A 25 -2.02 -18.64 0.55
C LEU A 25 -0.65 -17.95 0.66
N TYR A 26 -0.12 -17.54 -0.49
CA TYR A 26 0.75 -16.39 -0.59
C TYR A 26 -0.08 -15.22 -0.07
N SER A 27 -0.01 -15.05 1.25
CA SER A 27 -0.65 -13.95 1.96
C SER A 27 -0.19 -12.66 1.29
N CYS A 28 -1.07 -12.07 0.49
CA CYS A 28 -0.89 -10.73 -0.05
C CYS A 28 -1.02 -9.77 1.12
N ARG A 29 0.06 -9.68 1.90
CA ARG A 29 0.14 -9.01 3.19
C ARG A 29 0.26 -7.51 2.94
N SER A 30 -0.84 -6.94 2.47
CA SER A 30 -1.05 -5.50 2.43
C SER A 30 -0.92 -4.97 3.86
N SER A 31 0.26 -4.45 4.20
CA SER A 31 0.49 -3.76 5.47
C SER A 31 -0.15 -2.38 5.39
N GLY A 32 -1.48 -2.38 5.47
CA GLY A 32 -2.28 -1.16 5.44
C GLY A 32 -2.14 -0.41 6.76
N VAL A 33 -1.61 0.81 6.69
CA VAL A 33 -1.59 1.73 7.83
C VAL A 33 -3.03 1.96 8.31
N LYS A 34 -3.29 1.75 9.61
CA LYS A 34 -4.60 2.07 10.20
C LYS A 34 -4.74 3.60 10.25
N VAL A 35 -5.77 4.13 9.59
CA VAL A 35 -6.25 5.51 9.79
C VAL A 35 -6.45 5.76 11.29
N PRO A 36 -5.79 6.78 11.89
CA PRO A 36 -6.00 7.10 13.30
C PRO A 36 -7.41 7.58 13.62
N ASP A 37 -7.83 7.31 14.86
CA ASP A 37 -9.13 7.73 15.35
C ASP A 37 -9.14 9.27 15.50
N GLY A 38 -10.22 9.94 15.08
CA GLY A 38 -10.33 11.39 15.04
C GLY A 38 -10.07 12.06 13.67
N TYR A 39 -9.67 11.32 12.62
CA TYR A 39 -9.45 11.87 11.27
C TYR A 39 -10.60 12.76 10.76
N TYR A 40 -11.83 12.27 10.85
CA TYR A 40 -13.04 12.95 10.36
C TYR A 40 -13.44 14.16 11.23
N GLU A 41 -12.77 14.39 12.35
CA GLU A 41 -12.98 15.52 13.26
C GLU A 41 -12.01 16.68 12.94
N LEU A 42 -11.01 16.46 12.10
CA LEU A 42 -10.09 17.50 11.63
C LEU A 42 -10.82 18.50 10.72
N PRO A 43 -10.68 19.82 10.93
CA PRO A 43 -11.20 20.81 9.99
C PRO A 43 -10.48 20.67 8.65
N ILE A 44 -11.20 20.92 7.55
CA ILE A 44 -10.57 20.98 6.22
C ILE A 44 -9.80 22.31 6.10
N CYS A 45 -8.54 22.25 5.68
CA CYS A 45 -7.73 23.44 5.43
C CYS A 45 -8.32 24.29 4.27
N GLU A 46 -7.88 25.54 4.13
CA GLU A 46 -8.12 26.28 2.88
C GLU A 46 -7.47 25.53 1.70
N ARG A 47 -8.21 25.43 0.58
CA ARG A 47 -7.76 24.67 -0.60
C ARG A 47 -6.70 25.46 -1.37
N GLN A 48 -5.55 24.85 -1.57
CA GLN A 48 -4.38 25.49 -2.16
C GLN A 48 -3.61 24.54 -3.08
N THR A 49 -2.73 25.11 -3.90
CA THR A 49 -1.79 24.37 -4.74
C THR A 49 -0.39 24.56 -4.16
N ILE A 50 0.15 23.50 -3.58
CA ILE A 50 1.38 23.48 -2.77
C ILE A 50 2.51 22.90 -3.63
N ARG A 51 3.72 23.47 -3.62
CA ARG A 51 4.87 22.78 -4.23
C ARG A 51 5.29 21.63 -3.32
N VAL A 52 5.74 20.51 -3.88
CA VAL A 52 6.19 19.37 -3.06
C VAL A 52 7.35 19.76 -2.13
N GLU A 53 8.20 20.71 -2.54
CA GLU A 53 9.28 21.25 -1.71
C GLU A 53 8.76 22.05 -0.51
N ASP A 54 7.62 22.73 -0.61
CA ASP A 54 7.07 23.59 0.43
C ASP A 54 6.37 22.80 1.55
N LEU A 55 6.14 21.48 1.35
CA LEU A 55 5.36 20.67 2.29
C LEU A 55 5.91 20.73 3.71
N ASP A 56 7.24 20.61 3.90
CA ASP A 56 7.83 20.51 5.24
C ASP A 56 7.89 21.84 6.04
N THR A 57 7.27 22.90 5.52
CA THR A 57 7.09 24.20 6.20
C THR A 57 5.93 24.22 7.23
N GLY A 58 5.31 23.08 7.53
CA GLY A 58 4.19 22.96 8.48
C GLY A 58 2.79 23.07 7.85
N ILE A 59 2.68 22.97 6.52
CA ILE A 59 1.40 23.14 5.81
C ILE A 59 0.42 22.01 6.20
N GLY A 60 -0.71 22.38 6.79
CA GLY A 60 -1.71 21.41 7.26
C GLY A 60 -1.52 20.94 8.70
N GLU A 61 -0.62 21.56 9.48
CA GLU A 61 -0.65 21.41 10.93
C GLU A 61 -2.07 21.73 11.48
N GLY A 62 -2.63 20.80 12.25
CA GLY A 62 -3.98 20.91 12.82
C GLY A 62 -5.18 20.78 11.85
N CYS A 63 -4.97 20.58 10.54
CA CYS A 63 -6.07 20.47 9.58
C CYS A 63 -5.84 19.42 8.46
N ASN A 64 -6.93 19.02 7.81
CA ASN A 64 -6.93 18.06 6.71
C ASN A 64 -6.82 18.79 5.37
N LEU A 65 -5.78 18.49 4.57
CA LEU A 65 -5.53 19.15 3.27
C LEU A 65 -6.43 18.67 2.11
N LEU A 66 -7.46 17.86 2.40
CA LEU A 66 -8.45 17.36 1.44
C LEU A 66 -8.97 18.43 0.45
N GLY A 67 -8.76 18.17 -0.85
CA GLY A 67 -9.14 19.07 -1.93
C GLY A 67 -8.10 20.15 -2.29
N SER A 68 -6.96 20.19 -1.60
CA SER A 68 -5.75 20.87 -2.09
C SER A 68 -5.02 20.00 -3.12
N ALA A 69 -3.92 20.50 -3.70
CA ALA A 69 -3.08 19.75 -4.63
C ALA A 69 -1.58 19.96 -4.38
N VAL A 70 -0.76 18.97 -4.76
CA VAL A 70 0.70 19.02 -4.69
C VAL A 70 1.28 19.03 -6.11
N VAL A 71 2.19 19.96 -6.38
CA VAL A 71 2.92 20.09 -7.66
C VAL A 71 4.35 19.57 -7.49
N PHE A 72 4.76 18.66 -8.37
CA PHE A 72 6.09 18.04 -8.38
C PHE A 72 7.07 18.78 -9.31
N PRO A 73 8.39 18.50 -9.25
CA PRO A 73 9.41 19.24 -9.99
C PRO A 73 9.29 19.18 -11.52
N ASP A 74 8.57 18.20 -12.05
CA ASP A 74 8.26 18.04 -13.48
C ASP A 74 6.97 18.75 -13.92
N GLY A 75 6.28 19.42 -12.99
CA GLY A 75 5.00 20.09 -13.22
C GLY A 75 3.77 19.19 -13.07
N VAL A 76 3.92 17.88 -12.81
CA VAL A 76 2.79 16.99 -12.56
C VAL A 76 2.12 17.39 -11.24
N THR A 77 0.78 17.48 -11.27
CA THR A 77 -0.03 17.93 -10.14
C THR A 77 -0.94 16.81 -9.66
N HIS A 78 -0.81 16.40 -8.39
CA HIS A 78 -1.65 15.39 -7.75
C HIS A 78 -2.61 16.07 -6.77
N GLY A 79 -3.92 15.83 -6.93
CA GLY A 79 -4.92 16.26 -5.95
C GLY A 79 -4.83 15.45 -4.66
N ILE A 80 -4.88 16.12 -3.51
CA ILE A 80 -5.04 15.51 -2.20
C ILE A 80 -6.51 15.08 -2.07
N VAL A 81 -6.78 13.83 -2.43
CA VAL A 81 -8.07 13.17 -2.24
C VAL A 81 -8.24 12.72 -0.78
N ASP A 82 -9.41 12.15 -0.48
CA ASP A 82 -9.67 11.51 0.81
C ASP A 82 -8.82 10.23 0.95
N TYR A 83 -8.83 9.61 2.13
CA TYR A 83 -8.02 8.43 2.46
C TYR A 83 -8.14 7.37 1.35
N THR A 84 -7.03 7.12 0.66
CA THR A 84 -6.99 6.22 -0.50
C THR A 84 -5.66 5.47 -0.54
N PRO A 85 -5.66 4.16 -0.84
CA PRO A 85 -4.42 3.41 -1.03
C PRO A 85 -3.75 3.84 -2.33
N SER A 86 -2.76 4.74 -2.21
CA SER A 86 -1.78 5.16 -3.24
C SER A 86 -2.33 5.36 -4.66
N LEU A 87 -2.61 6.61 -5.07
CA LEU A 87 -2.79 6.95 -6.49
C LEU A 87 -1.45 6.92 -7.24
N THR A 88 -0.96 5.70 -7.49
CA THR A 88 0.31 5.39 -8.16
C THR A 88 0.13 5.55 -9.67
N ILE A 89 0.36 6.75 -10.21
CA ILE A 89 0.38 6.97 -11.66
C ILE A 89 1.71 6.44 -12.20
N MET A 90 1.69 5.23 -12.77
CA MET A 90 2.88 4.62 -13.38
C MET A 90 3.07 5.12 -14.82
N PRO A 91 4.25 5.67 -15.19
CA PRO A 91 4.64 5.87 -16.57
C PRO A 91 4.61 4.55 -17.36
N SER A 92 4.21 4.60 -18.63
CA SER A 92 4.09 3.43 -19.50
C SER A 92 5.44 2.85 -19.95
N ASN A 93 6.51 3.65 -19.85
CA ASN A 93 7.90 3.29 -20.15
C ASN A 93 8.64 2.79 -18.89
N LYS A 94 8.75 1.47 -18.75
CA LYS A 94 9.32 0.82 -17.55
C LYS A 94 10.81 1.10 -17.28
N GLU A 95 11.55 1.65 -18.24
CA GLU A 95 13.01 1.77 -18.17
C GLU A 95 13.50 3.01 -17.40
N GLU A 96 12.64 4.00 -17.15
CA GLU A 96 13.02 5.21 -16.39
C GLU A 96 11.86 5.76 -15.54
N ALA A 97 10.92 4.90 -15.15
CA ALA A 97 9.69 5.28 -14.44
C ALA A 97 9.96 5.90 -13.06
N VAL A 98 10.09 7.23 -13.03
CA VAL A 98 9.86 8.08 -11.86
C VAL A 98 8.36 8.11 -11.60
N VAL A 99 7.95 7.78 -10.39
CA VAL A 99 6.55 7.73 -9.96
C VAL A 99 6.41 8.69 -8.77
N TYR A 100 5.57 9.70 -8.94
CA TYR A 100 5.17 10.57 -7.85
C TYR A 100 3.89 10.04 -7.19
N SER A 101 3.81 10.20 -5.88
CA SER A 101 2.65 9.81 -5.09
C SER A 101 2.41 10.79 -3.95
N VAL A 102 1.15 10.93 -3.54
CA VAL A 102 0.70 11.75 -2.42
C VAL A 102 -0.26 10.91 -1.58
N HIS A 103 -0.13 11.00 -0.26
CA HIS A 103 -0.89 10.21 0.71
C HIS A 103 -1.48 11.10 1.79
N ASN A 104 -2.81 11.07 1.89
CA ASN A 104 -3.54 11.52 3.06
C ASN A 104 -3.67 10.33 4.03
N TRP A 105 -2.94 10.36 5.14
CA TRP A 105 -2.81 9.22 6.06
C TRP A 105 -3.89 9.13 7.13
N GLY A 106 -4.83 10.08 7.16
CA GLY A 106 -5.80 10.16 8.26
C GLY A 106 -5.34 10.99 9.46
N VAL A 107 -4.34 11.87 9.28
CA VAL A 107 -3.75 12.75 10.31
C VAL A 107 -3.65 14.18 9.78
N PRO A 108 -3.33 15.19 10.62
CA PRO A 108 -2.98 16.51 10.12
C PRO A 108 -1.80 16.45 9.14
N GLY A 109 -1.88 17.22 8.04
CA GLY A 109 -0.89 17.21 6.97
C GLY A 109 -0.94 16.00 6.04
N VAL A 110 0.04 15.91 5.13
CA VAL A 110 0.17 14.82 4.13
C VAL A 110 1.64 14.43 3.94
N SER A 111 1.87 13.29 3.29
CA SER A 111 3.17 12.98 2.69
C SER A 111 3.11 12.95 1.17
N ALA A 112 4.22 13.23 0.53
CA ALA A 112 4.46 12.96 -0.88
C ALA A 112 5.78 12.20 -1.04
N SER A 113 5.92 11.39 -2.09
CA SER A 113 7.22 10.77 -2.41
C SER A 113 7.48 10.64 -3.90
N MET A 114 8.76 10.66 -4.23
CA MET A 114 9.31 10.30 -5.52
C MET A 114 9.88 8.89 -5.40
N THR A 115 9.33 7.97 -6.19
CA THR A 115 9.80 6.59 -6.31
C THR A 115 10.50 6.41 -7.65
N ARG A 116 11.65 5.73 -7.68
CA ARG A 116 12.36 5.35 -8.91
C ARG A 116 12.74 3.88 -8.84
N TYR A 117 12.46 3.12 -9.90
CA TYR A 117 12.66 1.65 -9.92
C TYR A 117 12.01 0.90 -8.74
N GLY A 118 10.84 1.38 -8.29
CA GLY A 118 10.11 0.78 -7.16
C GLY A 118 10.70 1.09 -5.77
N LYS A 119 11.71 1.95 -5.66
CA LYS A 119 12.26 2.40 -4.37
C LYS A 119 11.98 3.89 -4.13
N PRO A 120 11.58 4.32 -2.92
CA PRO A 120 11.52 5.73 -2.59
C PRO A 120 12.93 6.34 -2.66
N VAL A 121 13.08 7.40 -3.45
CA VAL A 121 14.34 8.16 -3.59
C VAL A 121 14.26 9.54 -2.93
N GLN A 122 13.05 10.06 -2.72
CA GLN A 122 12.81 11.26 -1.93
C GLN A 122 11.42 11.19 -1.28
N VAL A 123 11.30 11.66 -0.04
CA VAL A 123 10.04 11.74 0.71
C VAL A 123 9.93 13.15 1.30
N TRP A 124 8.78 13.77 1.10
CA TRP A 124 8.37 15.03 1.71
C TRP A 124 7.17 14.75 2.60
N ALA A 125 7.02 15.45 3.71
CA ALA A 125 5.81 15.36 4.53
C ALA A 125 5.67 16.61 5.38
N SER A 126 4.43 17.11 5.47
CA SER A 126 4.13 18.39 6.09
C SER A 126 3.89 18.35 7.59
N THR A 127 3.81 17.15 8.16
CA THR A 127 3.87 16.89 9.60
C THR A 127 4.84 15.73 9.89
N PRO A 128 5.45 15.66 11.09
CA PRO A 128 6.22 14.50 11.54
C PRO A 128 5.41 13.19 11.49
N GLU A 129 4.12 13.26 11.82
CA GLU A 129 3.19 12.14 11.86
C GLU A 129 2.96 11.56 10.45
N ALA A 130 2.67 12.41 9.47
CA ALA A 130 2.54 11.98 8.08
C ALA A 130 3.85 11.41 7.51
N ARG A 131 5.01 11.90 7.99
CA ARG A 131 6.34 11.37 7.62
C ARG A 131 6.56 9.96 8.18
N GLU A 132 6.20 9.73 9.43
CA GLU A 132 6.36 8.44 10.11
C GLU A 132 5.38 7.38 9.55
N LEU A 133 4.13 7.75 9.25
CA LEU A 133 3.18 6.83 8.60
C LEU A 133 3.62 6.45 7.18
N HIS A 134 4.18 7.40 6.41
CA HIS A 134 4.84 7.08 5.13
C HIS A 134 6.05 6.15 5.32
N ARG A 135 6.87 6.37 6.36
CA ARG A 135 8.01 5.51 6.66
C ARG A 135 7.56 4.08 6.97
N GLN A 136 6.49 3.90 7.75
CA GLN A 136 5.91 2.59 8.07
C GLN A 136 5.37 1.88 6.81
N ALA A 137 4.64 2.59 5.94
CA ALA A 137 4.04 2.00 4.73
C ALA A 137 5.04 1.53 3.66
N PHE A 138 6.28 2.06 3.65
CA PHE A 138 7.24 1.87 2.56
C PHE A 138 8.65 1.41 2.99
N ASN A 139 8.82 0.90 4.22
CA ASN A 139 10.09 0.33 4.71
C ASN A 139 9.90 -1.03 5.43
N GLU A 140 8.91 -1.83 5.00
CA GLU A 140 8.87 -3.29 5.19
C GLU A 140 9.57 -4.02 4.03
#